data_AF-A0A6J4VVL9-F1
#
_entry.id   AF-A0A6J4VVL9-F1
#
_cell.length_a   1.000
_cell.length_b   1.000
_cell.length_c   1.000
_cell.angle_alpha   90.00
_cell.angle_beta   90.00
_cell.angle_gamma   90.00
#
_symmetry.space_group_name_H-M   'P 1'
#
loop_
_entity.id
_entity.type
_entity.pdbx_description
1 polymer ?
#
loop_
_entity_poly.entity_id
_entity_poly.type
_entity_poly.pdbx_seq_one_letter_code
_entity_poly.pdbx_strand_id
1 'polypeptide(L)'
;MKFKLFAHSLLSVSALLTLASHSTPSASAACVMTDVAAQVAIHGSKKPSQQTNNVDMQNEGACLGNTTTNTGTQVYAGPDDVEQTRNSSHFNGGSTDDKTEIDGPVIRVPVSVPVDIYSPAYDQEFLGDITDF
;
A
#
# COMPACT_ATOMS: atom_id res chain seq x y z
N MET A 1 -60.64 -20.41 -23.26
CA MET A 1 -60.04 -19.06 -23.11
C MET A 1 -59.12 -18.95 -21.87
N LYS A 2 -58.23 -19.93 -21.62
CA LYS A 2 -57.33 -19.92 -20.43
C LYS A 2 -55.86 -19.68 -20.79
N PHE A 3 -55.42 -20.06 -21.99
CA PHE A 3 -54.04 -19.88 -22.45
C PHE A 3 -53.61 -18.40 -22.66
N LYS A 4 -54.55 -17.53 -23.04
CA LYS A 4 -54.25 -16.10 -23.26
C LYS A 4 -53.88 -15.37 -21.96
N LEU A 5 -54.42 -15.79 -20.82
CA LEU A 5 -54.15 -15.16 -19.51
C LEU A 5 -52.77 -15.57 -18.96
N PHE A 6 -52.32 -16.80 -19.19
CA PHE A 6 -51.00 -17.25 -18.78
C PHE A 6 -49.87 -16.56 -19.56
N ALA A 7 -50.05 -16.31 -20.85
CA ALA A 7 -49.05 -15.61 -21.67
C ALA A 7 -48.81 -14.15 -21.21
N HIS A 8 -49.85 -13.46 -20.73
CA HIS A 8 -49.73 -12.10 -20.22
C HIS A 8 -49.05 -12.06 -18.83
N SER A 9 -49.29 -13.07 -18.00
CA SER A 9 -48.61 -13.24 -16.70
C SER A 9 -47.11 -13.46 -16.88
N LEU A 10 -46.71 -14.31 -17.84
CA LEU A 10 -45.30 -14.58 -18.11
C LEU A 10 -44.57 -13.36 -18.67
N LEU A 11 -45.19 -12.60 -19.57
CA LEU A 11 -44.63 -11.35 -20.11
C LEU A 11 -44.39 -10.30 -19.02
N SER A 12 -45.31 -10.20 -18.05
CA SER A 12 -45.20 -9.26 -16.93
C SER A 12 -44.10 -9.65 -15.94
N VAL A 13 -43.83 -10.94 -15.76
CA VAL A 13 -42.73 -11.43 -14.92
C VAL A 13 -41.38 -11.24 -15.62
N SER A 14 -41.30 -11.46 -16.93
CA SER A 14 -40.08 -11.20 -17.71
C SER A 14 -39.66 -9.72 -17.68
N ALA A 15 -40.63 -8.79 -17.69
CA ALA A 15 -40.37 -7.36 -17.58
C ALA A 15 -39.88 -6.95 -16.17
N LEU A 16 -40.29 -7.66 -15.11
CA LEU A 16 -39.82 -7.40 -13.75
C LEU A 16 -38.39 -7.93 -13.51
N LEU A 17 -38.02 -9.04 -14.15
CA LEU A 17 -36.65 -9.58 -14.04
C LEU A 17 -35.58 -8.71 -14.70
N THR A 18 -35.91 -7.95 -15.76
CA THR A 18 -34.95 -7.04 -16.40
C THR A 18 -34.70 -5.75 -15.61
N LEU A 19 -35.66 -5.34 -14.76
CA LEU A 19 -35.46 -4.21 -13.84
C LEU A 19 -34.66 -4.62 -12.60
N ALA A 20 -34.74 -5.88 -12.16
CA ALA A 20 -34.03 -6.38 -10.98
C ALA A 20 -32.52 -6.59 -11.20
N SER A 21 -32.04 -6.63 -12.45
CA SER A 21 -30.62 -6.85 -12.78
C SER A 21 -29.75 -5.59 -12.75
N HIS A 22 -30.28 -4.42 -12.36
CA HIS A 22 -29.55 -3.15 -12.37
C HIS A 22 -28.82 -2.83 -11.05
N SER A 23 -28.59 -3.83 -10.20
CA SER A 23 -27.84 -3.67 -8.95
C SER A 23 -26.58 -4.54 -8.96
N THR A 24 -25.82 -4.50 -10.05
CA THR A 24 -24.41 -4.89 -9.97
C THR A 24 -23.70 -3.84 -9.11
N PRO A 25 -23.05 -4.21 -7.99
CA PRO A 25 -22.22 -3.26 -7.26
C PRO A 25 -21.23 -2.66 -8.25
N SER A 26 -21.10 -1.32 -8.25
CA SER A 26 -20.08 -0.65 -9.06
C SER A 26 -18.76 -1.37 -8.86
N ALA A 27 -18.18 -1.89 -9.93
CA ALA A 27 -16.79 -2.32 -9.91
C ALA A 27 -16.00 -1.09 -9.44
N SER A 28 -15.47 -1.15 -8.22
CA SER A 28 -14.66 -0.06 -7.67
C SER A 28 -13.44 0.04 -8.56
N ALA A 29 -13.40 1.07 -9.41
CA ALA A 29 -12.25 1.41 -10.24
C ALA A 29 -11.08 1.98 -9.40
N ALA A 30 -11.15 1.90 -8.06
CA ALA A 30 -10.15 2.48 -7.19
C ALA A 30 -8.76 1.94 -7.50
N CYS A 31 -7.79 2.86 -7.50
CA CYS A 31 -6.39 2.52 -7.57
C CYS A 31 -5.76 2.58 -6.20
N VAL A 32 -4.85 1.65 -5.92
CA VAL A 32 -4.13 1.61 -4.64
C VAL A 32 -2.65 1.73 -4.91
N MET A 33 -2.07 2.82 -4.43
CA MET A 33 -0.63 3.01 -4.40
C MET A 33 -0.16 2.80 -2.98
N THR A 34 0.80 1.91 -2.78
CA THR A 34 1.40 1.62 -1.47
C THR A 34 2.90 1.90 -1.52
N ASP A 35 3.45 2.48 -0.47
CA ASP A 35 4.89 2.61 -0.25
C ASP A 35 5.22 2.03 1.12
N VAL A 36 6.04 0.97 1.17
CA VAL A 36 6.44 0.31 2.42
C VAL A 36 7.94 0.48 2.63
N ALA A 37 8.29 1.14 3.73
CA ALA A 37 9.66 1.29 4.17
C ALA A 37 9.89 0.48 5.44
N ALA A 38 10.92 -0.36 5.44
CA ALA A 38 11.46 -0.97 6.66
C ALA A 38 12.87 -0.41 6.89
N GLN A 39 13.07 0.29 8.01
CA GLN A 39 14.37 0.78 8.42
C GLN A 39 14.75 0.04 9.69
N VAL A 40 15.89 -0.66 9.66
CA VAL A 40 16.38 -1.47 10.77
C VAL A 40 17.75 -0.96 11.19
N ALA A 41 17.89 -0.65 12.46
CA ALA A 41 19.13 -0.23 13.09
C ALA A 41 19.44 -1.22 14.22
N ILE A 42 20.54 -1.97 14.07
CA ILE A 42 21.07 -2.86 15.10
C ILE A 42 22.40 -2.26 15.54
N HIS A 43 22.48 -1.68 16.73
CA HIS A 43 23.70 -0.97 17.12
C HIS A 43 24.15 -1.12 18.57
N GLY A 44 25.44 -0.88 18.77
CA GLY A 44 26.09 -0.88 20.07
C GLY A 44 25.84 0.39 20.88
N SER A 45 25.40 1.48 20.24
CA SER A 45 25.05 2.69 20.95
C SER A 45 23.80 2.50 21.83
N LYS A 46 23.84 3.03 23.05
CA LYS A 46 22.69 3.12 23.96
C LYS A 46 21.74 4.27 23.59
N LYS A 47 22.12 5.11 22.62
CA LYS A 47 21.25 6.17 22.11
C LYS A 47 20.32 5.60 21.04
N PRO A 48 19.02 5.92 21.07
CA PRO A 48 18.09 5.49 20.02
C PRO A 48 18.52 5.98 18.63
N SER A 49 18.34 5.15 17.61
CA SER A 49 18.57 5.57 16.22
C SER A 49 17.54 6.60 15.73
N GLN A 50 17.95 7.38 14.72
CA GLN A 50 17.06 8.31 14.01
C GLN A 50 16.70 7.72 12.64
N GLN A 51 15.42 7.44 12.42
CA GLN A 51 14.93 6.82 11.18
C GLN A 51 13.80 7.65 10.58
N THR A 52 14.02 8.15 9.36
CA THR A 52 13.08 9.02 8.63
C THR A 52 12.75 8.42 7.27
N ASN A 53 11.47 8.44 6.90
CA ASN A 53 10.97 8.03 5.59
C ASN A 53 10.12 9.15 4.97
N ASN A 54 10.65 9.78 3.93
CA ASN A 54 9.95 10.80 3.15
C ASN A 54 9.40 10.15 1.89
N VAL A 55 8.09 10.22 1.70
CA VAL A 55 7.40 9.59 0.56
C VAL A 55 6.62 10.64 -0.20
N ASP A 56 6.90 10.73 -1.50
CA ASP A 56 6.10 11.46 -2.48
C ASP A 56 5.39 10.46 -3.39
N MET A 57 4.07 10.59 -3.52
CA MET A 57 3.24 9.67 -4.29
C MET A 57 2.36 10.47 -5.24
N GLN A 58 2.52 10.22 -6.53
CA GLN A 58 1.85 10.94 -7.60
C GLN A 58 1.24 9.97 -8.61
N ASN A 59 0.15 10.39 -9.26
CA ASN A 59 -0.39 9.67 -10.40
C ASN A 59 -0.72 10.65 -11.52
N GLU A 60 -0.68 10.17 -12.75
CA GLU A 60 -1.13 10.89 -13.93
C GLU A 60 -2.30 10.16 -14.58
N GLY A 61 -3.31 10.90 -15.05
CA GLY A 61 -4.49 10.37 -15.74
C GLY A 61 -5.45 9.61 -14.81
N ALA A 62 -6.52 9.06 -15.41
CA ALA A 62 -7.39 8.16 -14.69
C ALA A 62 -6.62 6.89 -14.32
N CYS A 63 -6.95 6.36 -13.15
CA CYS A 63 -6.37 5.12 -12.67
C CYS A 63 -7.51 4.14 -12.42
N LEU A 64 -7.53 3.05 -13.20
CA LEU A 64 -8.58 2.04 -13.13
C LEU A 64 -8.06 0.72 -12.56
N GLY A 65 -8.47 0.39 -11.34
CA GLY A 65 -8.29 -0.95 -10.76
C GLY A 65 -6.84 -1.44 -10.65
N ASN A 66 -5.87 -0.52 -10.78
CA ASN A 66 -4.45 -0.84 -10.66
C ASN A 66 -4.00 -0.72 -9.21
N THR A 67 -3.15 -1.65 -8.81
CA THR A 67 -2.44 -1.58 -7.54
C THR A 67 -0.95 -1.54 -7.80
N THR A 68 -0.26 -0.54 -7.27
CA THR A 68 1.19 -0.43 -7.31
C THR A 68 1.76 -0.40 -5.89
N THR A 69 2.84 -1.14 -5.66
CA THR A 69 3.49 -1.19 -4.36
C THR A 69 4.98 -0.97 -4.55
N ASN A 70 5.51 0.07 -3.90
CA ASN A 70 6.94 0.27 -3.75
C ASN A 70 7.36 -0.25 -2.36
N THR A 71 8.44 -1.03 -2.31
CA THR A 71 8.98 -1.54 -1.04
C THR A 71 10.47 -1.24 -0.99
N GLY A 72 10.98 -0.83 0.16
CA GLY A 72 12.42 -0.82 0.36
C GLY A 72 12.82 -1.01 1.81
N THR A 73 14.00 -1.58 1.98
CA THR A 73 14.56 -1.91 3.28
C THR A 73 15.95 -1.30 3.41
N GLN A 74 16.22 -0.66 4.54
CA GLN A 74 17.54 -0.19 4.93
C GLN A 74 17.92 -0.89 6.23
N VAL A 75 19.10 -1.52 6.26
CA VAL A 75 19.59 -2.23 7.45
C VAL A 75 20.97 -1.70 7.79
N TYR A 76 21.16 -1.31 9.05
CA TYR A 76 22.45 -1.01 9.64
C TYR A 76 22.74 -2.01 10.76
N ALA A 77 23.99 -2.48 10.84
CA ALA A 77 24.52 -3.26 11.95
C ALA A 77 25.93 -2.78 12.27
N GLY A 78 26.16 -2.24 13.49
CA GLY A 78 27.47 -1.69 13.84
C GLY A 78 27.53 -0.98 15.19
N PRO A 79 28.70 -0.48 15.59
CA PRO A 79 28.89 0.09 16.92
C PRO A 79 28.32 1.50 17.10
N ASP A 80 28.15 2.25 16.01
CA ASP A 80 27.96 3.70 16.06
C ASP A 80 26.50 4.13 16.25
N ASP A 81 26.31 5.42 16.53
CA ASP A 81 25.01 6.08 16.44
C ASP A 81 24.49 6.02 14.99
N VAL A 82 23.18 5.76 14.82
CA VAL A 82 22.58 5.51 13.50
C VAL A 82 21.60 6.59 13.11
N GLU A 83 21.77 7.13 11.91
CA GLU A 83 20.77 7.95 11.23
C GLU A 83 20.47 7.36 9.85
N GLN A 84 19.21 6.99 9.61
CA GLN A 84 18.73 6.45 8.34
C GLN A 84 17.65 7.36 7.78
N THR A 85 17.90 7.87 6.56
CA THR A 85 16.90 8.61 5.79
C THR A 85 16.60 7.87 4.50
N ARG A 86 15.31 7.64 4.23
CA ARG A 86 14.81 7.14 2.96
C ARG A 86 13.97 8.23 2.30
N ASN A 87 14.27 8.51 1.04
CA ASN A 87 13.45 9.37 0.19
C ASN A 87 12.89 8.50 -0.94
N SER A 88 11.57 8.44 -1.05
CA SER A 88 10.85 7.63 -2.03
C SER A 88 9.98 8.53 -2.90
N SER A 89 10.10 8.38 -4.22
CA SER A 89 9.15 8.96 -5.18
C SER A 89 8.48 7.83 -5.93
N HIS A 90 7.16 7.75 -5.81
CA HIS A 90 6.33 6.73 -6.42
C HIS A 90 5.34 7.39 -7.37
N PHE A 91 5.67 7.35 -8.66
CA PHE A 91 4.84 7.86 -9.73
C PHE A 91 4.14 6.70 -10.46
N ASN A 92 2.81 6.79 -10.58
CA ASN A 92 2.04 5.90 -11.42
C ASN A 92 1.59 6.63 -12.70
N GLY A 93 2.16 6.26 -13.84
CA GLY A 93 1.80 6.85 -15.13
C GLY A 93 0.57 6.18 -15.72
N GLY A 94 -0.47 6.97 -16.00
CA GLY A 94 -1.65 6.55 -16.76
C GLY A 94 -1.55 6.90 -18.25
N SER A 95 -2.46 6.34 -19.06
CA SER A 95 -2.64 6.76 -20.45
C SER A 95 -3.66 7.88 -20.50
N THR A 96 -3.44 8.91 -21.32
CA THR A 96 -4.43 9.96 -21.62
C THR A 96 -5.61 9.45 -22.47
N ASP A 97 -5.52 8.22 -22.97
CA ASP A 97 -6.52 7.56 -23.81
C ASP A 97 -7.56 6.83 -22.93
N ASP A 98 -8.28 7.57 -22.10
CA ASP A 98 -9.40 7.06 -21.29
C ASP A 98 -10.60 6.71 -22.18
N LYS A 99 -10.49 5.61 -22.92
CA LYS A 99 -11.57 5.11 -23.80
C LYS A 99 -12.83 4.69 -23.02
N THR A 100 -12.75 4.60 -21.70
CA THR A 100 -13.81 4.08 -20.84
C THR A 100 -14.58 5.14 -20.04
N GLU A 101 -14.11 6.40 -19.93
CA GLU A 101 -14.73 7.47 -19.10
C GLU A 101 -15.02 7.05 -17.64
N ILE A 102 -14.39 5.98 -17.16
CA ILE A 102 -14.48 5.54 -15.77
C ILE A 102 -13.25 6.12 -15.09
N ASP A 103 -13.46 6.88 -14.02
CA ASP A 103 -12.40 7.34 -13.13
C ASP A 103 -12.66 6.82 -11.72
N GLY A 104 -11.59 6.35 -11.07
CA GLY A 104 -11.62 5.75 -9.76
C GLY A 104 -10.76 6.55 -8.78
N PRO A 105 -11.13 6.60 -7.49
CA PRO A 105 -10.30 7.29 -6.51
C PRO A 105 -8.92 6.63 -6.40
N VAL A 106 -7.89 7.46 -6.24
CA VAL A 106 -6.52 6.99 -5.94
C VAL A 106 -6.31 6.98 -4.45
N ILE A 107 -6.12 5.78 -3.90
CA ILE A 107 -5.80 5.53 -2.50
C ILE A 107 -4.28 5.47 -2.37
N ARG A 108 -3.71 6.30 -1.51
CA ARG A 108 -2.26 6.37 -1.24
C ARG A 108 -1.97 5.90 0.17
N VAL A 109 -1.09 4.91 0.31
CA VAL A 109 -0.79 4.25 1.59
C VAL A 109 0.73 4.27 1.83
N PRO A 110 1.27 5.32 2.48
CA PRO A 110 2.64 5.30 2.97
C PRO A 110 2.71 4.52 4.30
N VAL A 111 3.65 3.58 4.38
CA VAL A 111 3.92 2.76 5.56
C VAL A 111 5.40 2.90 5.90
N SER A 112 5.69 3.28 7.15
CA SER A 112 7.04 3.35 7.67
C SER A 112 7.16 2.45 8.90
N VAL A 113 8.14 1.54 8.88
CA VAL A 113 8.44 0.60 9.96
C VAL A 113 9.88 0.85 10.42
N PRO A 114 10.08 1.73 11.42
CA PRO A 114 11.36 1.87 12.11
C PRO A 114 11.53 0.74 13.12
N VAL A 115 12.71 0.13 13.13
CA VAL A 115 13.11 -0.90 14.09
C VAL A 115 14.47 -0.50 14.64
N ASP A 116 14.52 -0.31 15.96
CA ASP A 116 15.68 0.11 16.72
C ASP A 116 16.07 -0.98 17.73
N ILE A 117 17.29 -1.51 17.62
CA ILE A 117 17.76 -2.64 18.42
C ILE A 117 19.13 -2.31 18.99
N TYR A 118 19.20 -2.19 20.31
CA TYR A 118 20.48 -2.24 21.02
C TYR A 118 21.03 -3.67 21.01
N SER A 119 22.30 -3.81 20.64
CA SER A 119 23.03 -5.09 20.62
C SER A 119 24.36 -4.96 21.37
N PRO A 120 24.52 -5.63 22.52
CA PRO A 120 25.80 -5.67 23.25
C PRO A 120 26.97 -6.20 22.42
N ALA A 121 26.68 -7.01 21.39
CA ALA A 121 27.71 -7.52 20.47
C ALA A 121 28.42 -6.42 19.67
N TYR A 122 27.86 -5.20 19.65
CA TYR A 122 28.47 -4.04 19.02
C TYR A 122 28.83 -2.94 20.03
N ASP A 123 28.56 -3.13 21.33
CA ASP A 123 28.91 -2.17 22.39
C ASP A 123 30.35 -2.42 22.87
N GLN A 124 31.27 -1.52 22.56
CA GLN A 124 32.68 -1.63 22.94
C GLN A 124 32.90 -1.51 24.46
N GLU A 125 32.04 -0.78 25.18
CA GLU A 125 32.10 -0.68 26.64
C GLU A 125 31.74 -2.04 27.25
N PHE A 126 30.63 -2.62 26.79
CA PHE A 126 30.22 -3.96 27.21
C PHE A 126 31.26 -5.04 26.89
N LEU A 127 31.88 -4.97 25.71
CA LEU A 127 32.91 -5.92 25.30
C LEU A 127 34.22 -5.75 26.10
N GLY A 128 34.55 -4.54 26.55
CA GLY A 128 35.71 -4.31 27.42
C GLY A 128 35.56 -5.00 28.78
N ASP A 129 34.39 -4.85 29.41
CA ASP A 129 34.09 -5.41 30.73
C ASP A 129 34.17 -6.95 30.79
N ILE A 130 33.90 -7.64 29.68
CA ILE A 130 33.97 -9.12 29.61
C ILE A 130 35.38 -9.66 29.34
N THR A 131 36.31 -8.81 28.90
CA THR A 131 37.70 -9.23 28.59
C THR A 131 38.69 -9.04 29.74
N ASP A 132 38.27 -8.41 30.84
CA ASP A 132 39.09 -8.11 32.03
C ASP A 132 39.05 -9.21 33.13
N PHE A 133 38.65 -10.45 32.77
CA PHE A 133 38.68 -11.64 33.63
C PHE A 133 39.89 -12.56 33.33
#